data_AF-A0A327T6F8-F1
#
_entry.id   AF-A0A327T6F8-F1
#
_cell.length_a   1.000
_cell.length_b   1.000
_cell.length_c   1.000
_cell.angle_alpha   90.00
_cell.angle_beta   90.00
_cell.angle_gamma   90.00
#
_symmetry.space_group_name_H-M   'P 1'
#
loop_
_entity.id
_entity.type
_entity.pdbx_description
1 polymer ?
#
loop_
_entity_poly.entity_id
_entity_poly.type
_entity_poly.pdbx_seq_one_letter_code
_entity_poly.pdbx_strand_id
1 'polypeptide(L)' 'MEAADTYPGFEYAAHLLHKFICAVDIFTILLKDGKIVHYTAADTEQFKNWLIANHIENIKPDQIEF' A
#
# COMPACT_ATOMS: atom_id res chain seq x y z
N MET A 1 -19.13 0.81 2.11
CA MET A 1 -18.65 -0.41 1.43
C MET A 1 -17.23 -0.61 1.89
N GLU A 2 -16.99 -1.63 2.70
CA GLU A 2 -15.63 -2.03 3.08
C GLU A 2 -14.94 -2.58 1.83
N ALA A 3 -13.69 -2.20 1.59
CA ALA A 3 -12.91 -2.78 0.51
C ALA A 3 -12.58 -4.25 0.83
N ALA A 4 -12.34 -5.04 -0.21
CA ALA A 4 -11.94 -6.43 -0.02
C ALA A 4 -10.64 -6.50 0.79
N ASP A 5 -10.54 -7.45 1.70
CA ASP A 5 -9.36 -7.63 2.55
C ASP A 5 -8.14 -8.10 1.74
N THR A 6 -8.32 -8.62 0.52
CA THR A 6 -7.24 -9.05 -0.36
C THR A 6 -7.33 -8.36 -1.72
N TYR A 7 -6.18 -8.07 -2.33
CA TYR A 7 -6.11 -7.55 -3.70
C TYR A 7 -5.61 -8.64 -4.67
N PRO A 8 -6.25 -8.84 -5.83
CA PRO A 8 -5.82 -9.87 -6.78
C PRO A 8 -4.40 -9.59 -7.29
N GLY A 9 -3.53 -10.59 -7.19
CA GLY A 9 -2.11 -10.46 -7.58
C GLY A 9 -1.20 -9.89 -6.48
N PHE A 10 -1.75 -9.55 -5.32
CA PHE A 10 -0.98 -9.12 -4.16
C PHE A 10 -1.07 -10.18 -3.05
N GLU A 11 0.08 -10.64 -2.55
CA GLU A 11 0.17 -11.77 -1.62
C GLU A 11 -0.30 -11.47 -0.19
N TYR A 12 -0.49 -10.19 0.16
CA TYR A 12 -0.79 -9.78 1.53
C TYR A 12 -2.19 -9.18 1.65
N ALA A 13 -2.88 -9.54 2.72
CA ALA A 13 -4.17 -8.97 3.07
C ALA A 13 -4.02 -7.57 3.68
N ALA A 14 -4.95 -6.67 3.37
CA ALA A 14 -5.03 -5.28 3.81
C ALA A 14 -4.81 -5.12 5.32
N HIS A 15 -5.42 -5.98 6.15
CA HIS A 15 -5.27 -5.90 7.60
C HIS A 15 -3.83 -6.15 8.09
N LEU A 16 -2.96 -6.74 7.28
CA LEU A 16 -1.54 -6.93 7.59
C LEU A 16 -0.69 -5.70 7.26
N LEU A 17 -1.23 -4.77 6.47
CA LEU A 17 -0.53 -3.57 6.06
C LEU A 17 -0.62 -2.51 7.16
N HIS A 18 0.46 -1.78 7.32
CA HIS A 18 0.56 -0.67 8.26
C HIS A 18 0.55 0.66 7.51
N LYS A 19 1.50 0.84 6.59
CA LYS A 19 1.66 2.08 5.81
C LYS A 19 2.18 1.75 4.42
N PHE A 20 1.98 2.65 3.46
CA PHE A 20 2.57 2.51 2.14
C PHE A 20 3.19 3.82 1.66
N ILE A 21 4.14 3.71 0.74
CA ILE A 21 4.73 4.79 -0.03
C ILE A 21 4.51 4.46 -1.49
N CYS A 22 4.04 5.43 -2.27
CA CYS A 22 3.93 5.32 -3.72
C CYS A 22 5.02 6.17 -4.36
N ALA A 23 5.96 5.52 -5.05
CA ALA A 23 7.02 6.18 -5.81
C ALA A 23 6.88 5.80 -7.30
N VAL A 24 6.30 6.71 -8.08
CA VAL A 24 5.96 6.49 -9.50
C VAL A 24 5.03 5.28 -9.65
N ASP A 25 5.55 4.12 -10.06
CA ASP A 25 4.79 2.87 -10.29
C ASP A 25 5.07 1.79 -9.23
N ILE A 26 5.95 2.08 -8.26
CA ILE A 26 6.36 1.15 -7.22
C ILE A 26 5.70 1.54 -5.90
N PHE A 27 5.06 0.56 -5.27
CA PHE A 27 4.51 0.66 -3.93
C PHE A 27 5.45 -0.01 -2.94
N THR A 28 5.96 0.76 -2.00
CA THR A 28 6.70 0.24 -0.85
C THR A 28 5.73 0.16 0.32
N ILE A 29 5.45 -1.05 0.80
CA ILE A 29 4.42 -1.34 1.79
C ILE A 29 5.09 -1.86 3.04
N LEU A 30 4.86 -1.17 4.16
CA LEU A 30 5.27 -1.62 5.48
C LEU A 30 4.14 -2.46 6.07
N LEU A 31 4.42 -3.72 6.36
CA LEU A 31 3.54 -4.63 7.09
C LEU A 31 3.61 -4.34 8.60
N LYS A 32 2.56 -4.71 9.33
CA LYS A 32 2.49 -4.59 10.80
C LYS A 32 3.57 -5.41 11.53
N ASP A 33 4.07 -6.46 10.90
CA ASP A 33 5.19 -7.28 11.37
C ASP A 33 6.57 -6.58 11.19
N GLY A 34 6.60 -5.37 10.63
CA GLY A 34 7.83 -4.61 10.35
C GLY A 34 8.52 -4.99 9.04
N LYS A 35 8.00 -5.97 8.31
CA LYS A 35 8.49 -6.36 6.98
C LYS A 35 8.11 -5.32 5.94
N ILE A 36 9.01 -5.06 5.00
CA ILE A 36 8.80 -4.15 3.88
C ILE A 36 8.64 -4.98 2.60
N VAL A 37 7.60 -4.68 1.84
CA VAL A 37 7.26 -5.34 0.58
C VAL A 37 7.29 -4.30 -0.54
N HIS A 38 7.96 -4.62 -1.65
CA HIS A 38 7.89 -3.83 -2.86
C HIS A 38 6.93 -4.49 -3.83
N TYR A 39 5.93 -3.75 -4.28
CA TYR A 39 4.92 -4.21 -5.21
C TYR A 39 4.80 -3.24 -6.38
N THR A 40 4.92 -3.76 -7.60
CA THR A 40 4.68 -3.00 -8.82
C THR A 40 3.29 -3.35 -9.31
N ALA A 41 2.36 -2.41 -9.15
CA ALA A 41 0.98 -2.61 -9.61
C ALA A 41 0.90 -2.40 -11.13
N ALA A 42 0.15 -3.24 -11.84
CA ALA A 42 -0.19 -2.98 -13.24
C ALA A 42 -1.10 -1.74 -13.36
N ASP A 43 -2.02 -1.58 -12.41
CA ASP A 43 -2.95 -0.45 -12.31
C ASP A 43 -2.70 0.31 -11.00
N THR A 44 -1.73 1.23 -11.03
CA THR A 44 -1.30 2.06 -9.89
C THR A 44 -2.48 2.76 -9.19
N GLU A 45 -3.39 3.35 -9.97
CA GLU A 45 -4.57 4.04 -9.42
C GLU A 45 -5.53 3.09 -8.71
N GLN A 46 -5.76 1.91 -9.27
CA GLN A 46 -6.68 0.92 -8.69
C GLN A 46 -6.13 0.36 -7.37
N PHE A 47 -4.84 0.00 -7.36
CA PHE A 47 -4.17 -0.50 -6.16
C PHE A 47 -4.10 0.56 -5.06
N LYS A 48 -3.78 1.81 -5.43
CA LYS A 48 -3.79 2.94 -4.50
C LYS A 48 -5.17 3.19 -3.91
N ASN A 49 -6.23 3.17 -4.71
CA ASN A 49 -7.60 3.30 -4.20
C ASN A 49 -7.97 2.17 -3.25
N TRP A 50 -7.53 0.94 -3.51
CA TRP A 50 -7.75 -0.19 -2.60
C TRP A 50 -7.05 0.01 -1.26
N LEU A 51 -5.81 0.51 -1.24
CA LEU A 51 -5.09 0.84 0.00
C LEU A 51 -5.80 1.94 0.80
N ILE A 52 -6.22 3.01 0.14
CA ILE A 52 -6.94 4.12 0.77
C ILE A 52 -8.29 3.66 1.32
N ALA A 53 -9.02 2.83 0.57
CA ALA A 53 -10.31 2.29 0.99
C ALA A 53 -10.19 1.31 2.18
N ASN A 54 -9.02 0.70 2.37
CA ASN A 54 -8.67 -0.10 3.54
C ASN A 54 -8.02 0.73 4.67
N HIS A 55 -8.08 2.06 4.60
CA HIS A 55 -7.52 2.98 5.60
C HIS A 55 -6.01 2.81 5.83
N ILE A 56 -5.26 2.33 4.83
CA ILE A 56 -3.80 2.26 4.91
C ILE A 56 -3.22 3.66 4.69
N GLU A 57 -2.34 4.09 5.60
CA GLU A 57 -1.75 5.43 5.55
C GLU A 57 -0.75 5.54 4.40
N ASN A 58 -0.92 6.57 3.56
CA ASN A 58 0.01 6.92 2.50
C ASN A 58 1.08 7.89 3.04
N ILE A 59 2.31 7.42 3.18
CA ILE A 59 3.45 8.27 3.51
C ILE A 59 3.95 8.89 2.21
N LYS A 60 3.77 10.21 2.08
CA LYS A 60 4.36 10.94 0.95
C LYS A 60 5.87 11.06 1.16
N PRO A 61 6.70 10.77 0.14
CA PRO A 61 8.15 10.92 0.25
C PRO A 61 8.58 12.37 0.55
N ASP A 62 7.74 13.35 0.20
CA ASP A 62 7.96 14.80 0.43
C ASP A 62 7.82 15.24 1.90
N GLN A 63 7.43 14.35 2.81
CA GLN A 63 7.32 14.61 4.26
C GLN A 63 8.54 14.11 5.06
N ILE A 64 9.59 13.64 4.39
CA ILE A 64 10.88 13.39 5.05
C ILE A 64 11.63 14.72 5.09
N GLU A 65 11.39 15.50 6.14
CA GLU A 65 12.23 16.64 6.48
C GLU A 65 13.58 16.08 6.96
N PHE A 66 14.64 16.28 6.16
CA PHE A 66 16.03 16.00 6.53
C PHE A 66 16.62 17.13 7.39
#